data_AF-A0A0G4KAW8-F1
#
_entry.id   AF-A0A0G4KAW8-F1
#
_cell.length_a   1.000
_cell.length_b   1.000
_cell.length_c   1.000
_cell.angle_alpha   90.00
_cell.angle_beta   90.00
_cell.angle_gamma   90.00
#
_symmetry.space_group_name_H-M   'P 1'
#
loop_
_entity.id
_entity.type
_entity.pdbx_description
1 polymer ?
#
loop_
_entity_poly.entity_id
_entity_poly.type
_entity_poly.pdbx_seq_one_letter_code
_entity_poly.pdbx_strand_id
1 'polypeptide(L)'
;MGFKECLVIFIDILGTRNNNSFESLYDINLFFRYLTKEQEKIDDYNINAHRIYKRTVFSFSDCCYIIYDYKEGIKENIKDNIKLSWIALYNTNVMLEKLISEGYVFRGGITFGNVYYDKEKNIVFGPAVSEAYELESKYAKHPRVLIEENLAKQIISFHNSNDENLKIVKEEIKQIYPGYILSDNGEIIKQDIDDKKYYLHYLNYIDNFMNNKYIFFNIADMIIKNMEKCYSKSNFYVLGKYIWLYKYIYNLEYTQRIIKEDIESAIEKSKVNLLAAGLYLEYDFKYYYLGKDIYPLDNIEKYFIKCEKLCKWITDYNDYIINNNKVILILNEKENNFIKNNSKNTVEYIKNLIKEKIPNQ
;
A
#
# COMPACT_ATOMS: atom_id res chain seq x y z
N MET A 1 -31.69 17.07 -3.90
CA MET A 1 -31.15 15.69 -3.69
C MET A 1 -30.62 15.22 -5.04
N GLY A 2 -29.38 14.74 -5.08
CA GLY A 2 -28.73 14.34 -6.32
C GLY A 2 -27.25 14.06 -6.07
N PHE A 3 -26.54 13.63 -7.11
CA PHE A 3 -25.10 13.44 -7.03
C PHE A 3 -24.38 14.77 -6.75
N LYS A 4 -23.29 14.67 -6.01
CA LYS A 4 -22.31 15.73 -5.79
C LYS A 4 -20.94 15.20 -6.16
N GLU A 5 -20.09 16.06 -6.70
CA GLU A 5 -18.69 15.71 -6.89
C GLU A 5 -17.97 15.68 -5.55
N CYS A 6 -17.36 14.54 -5.23
CA CYS A 6 -16.66 14.30 -3.98
C CYS A 6 -15.39 13.51 -4.25
N LEU A 7 -14.39 13.68 -3.38
CA LEU A 7 -13.31 12.70 -3.28
C LEU A 7 -13.81 11.50 -2.46
N VAL A 8 -13.59 10.30 -2.98
CA VAL A 8 -13.88 9.04 -2.31
C VAL A 8 -12.60 8.29 -2.04
N ILE A 9 -12.44 7.83 -0.81
CA ILE A 9 -11.34 6.96 -0.39
C ILE A 9 -11.97 5.70 0.19
N PHE A 10 -11.73 4.57 -0.48
CA PHE A 10 -12.11 3.26 0.02
C PHE A 10 -10.90 2.58 0.64
N ILE A 11 -11.06 2.06 1.87
CA ILE A 11 -10.02 1.33 2.61
C ILE A 11 -10.58 -0.02 3.06
N ASP A 12 -9.81 -1.08 2.84
CA ASP A 12 -10.08 -2.48 3.21
C ASP A 12 -8.94 -2.99 4.09
N ILE A 13 -9.25 -3.48 5.30
CA ILE A 13 -8.25 -4.11 6.19
C ILE A 13 -7.93 -5.51 5.66
N LEU A 14 -6.65 -5.78 5.47
CA LEU A 14 -6.15 -7.07 5.02
C LEU A 14 -6.04 -8.08 6.17
N GLY A 15 -6.38 -9.33 5.89
CA GLY A 15 -6.17 -10.46 6.83
C GLY A 15 -7.35 -10.76 7.76
N THR A 16 -8.46 -10.04 7.61
CA THR A 16 -9.70 -10.19 8.39
C THR A 16 -10.54 -11.41 8.03
N ARG A 17 -10.48 -11.89 6.78
CA ARG A 17 -11.34 -13.00 6.29
C ARG A 17 -11.27 -14.31 7.10
N ASN A 18 -10.12 -14.61 7.69
CA ASN A 18 -9.93 -15.80 8.53
C ASN A 18 -9.79 -15.44 10.02
N ASN A 19 -10.05 -14.18 10.37
CA ASN A 19 -9.97 -13.69 11.72
C ASN A 19 -11.34 -13.81 12.39
N ASN A 20 -11.48 -14.84 13.24
CA ASN A 20 -12.70 -15.07 14.01
C ASN A 20 -12.61 -14.48 15.43
N SER A 21 -11.59 -13.69 15.75
CA SER A 21 -11.48 -13.04 17.06
C SER A 21 -12.47 -11.88 17.14
N PHE A 22 -13.37 -11.96 18.11
CA PHE A 22 -14.30 -10.89 18.42
C PHE A 22 -13.56 -9.60 18.76
N GLU A 23 -12.51 -9.69 19.57
CA GLU A 23 -11.72 -8.55 20.04
C GLU A 23 -11.10 -7.80 18.86
N SER A 24 -10.45 -8.53 17.95
CA SER A 24 -9.81 -7.90 16.80
C SER A 24 -10.81 -7.26 15.84
N LEU A 25 -11.95 -7.90 15.59
CA LEU A 25 -13.01 -7.31 14.76
C LEU A 25 -13.68 -6.11 15.44
N TYR A 26 -13.84 -6.16 16.76
CA TYR A 26 -14.38 -5.08 17.58
C TYR A 26 -13.43 -3.88 17.58
N ASP A 27 -12.12 -4.10 17.74
CA ASP A 27 -11.11 -3.05 17.76
C ASP A 27 -11.01 -2.32 16.41
N ILE A 28 -11.07 -3.04 15.28
CA ILE A 28 -11.12 -2.44 13.94
C ILE A 28 -12.34 -1.53 13.81
N ASN A 29 -13.51 -2.01 14.24
CA ASN A 29 -14.75 -1.23 14.18
C ASN A 29 -14.71 -0.05 15.16
N LEU A 30 -14.14 -0.22 16.35
CA LEU A 30 -13.95 0.83 17.33
C LEU A 30 -13.01 1.91 16.77
N PHE A 31 -11.94 1.50 16.07
CA PHE A 31 -11.00 2.39 15.43
C PHE A 31 -11.68 3.22 14.33
N PHE A 32 -12.40 2.60 13.39
CA PHE A 32 -13.15 3.35 12.37
C PHE A 32 -14.19 4.30 12.98
N ARG A 33 -14.86 3.89 14.07
CA ARG A 33 -15.80 4.77 14.80
C ARG A 33 -15.09 5.89 15.54
N TYR A 34 -13.92 5.64 16.13
CA TYR A 34 -13.10 6.64 16.79
C TYR A 34 -12.67 7.71 15.79
N LEU A 35 -12.20 7.31 14.60
CA LEU A 35 -11.86 8.23 13.52
C LEU A 35 -13.04 9.06 13.04
N THR A 36 -14.24 8.47 13.05
CA THR A 36 -15.49 9.19 12.75
C THR A 36 -15.78 10.25 13.82
N LYS A 37 -15.60 9.92 15.11
CA LYS A 37 -15.91 10.79 16.26
C LYS A 37 -14.87 11.86 16.58
N GLU A 38 -13.58 11.58 16.43
CA GLU A 38 -12.54 12.61 16.55
C GLU A 38 -12.72 13.70 15.49
N GLN A 39 -13.23 13.33 14.31
CA GLN A 39 -13.52 14.31 13.29
C GLN A 39 -14.66 15.24 13.66
N GLU A 40 -15.76 14.71 14.21
CA GLU A 40 -16.89 15.53 14.67
C GLU A 40 -16.42 16.58 15.69
N LYS A 41 -15.49 16.18 16.59
CA LYS A 41 -14.87 17.12 17.54
C LYS A 41 -13.95 18.14 16.87
N ILE A 42 -13.19 17.76 15.85
CA ILE A 42 -12.34 18.69 15.07
C ILE A 42 -13.21 19.65 14.24
N ASP A 43 -14.32 19.19 13.69
CA ASP A 43 -15.24 20.00 12.89
C ASP A 43 -16.02 20.99 13.78
N ASP A 44 -16.39 20.59 15.01
CA ASP A 44 -17.03 21.45 16.02
C ASP A 44 -16.05 22.44 16.67
N TYR A 45 -14.81 22.03 16.98
CA TYR A 45 -13.79 22.94 17.52
C TYR A 45 -13.36 24.00 16.48
N ASN A 46 -13.52 23.69 15.20
CA ASN A 46 -13.23 24.57 14.07
C ASN A 46 -14.42 25.44 13.62
N ILE A 47 -15.43 25.68 14.46
CA ILE A 47 -16.39 26.77 14.23
C ILE A 47 -15.67 28.13 14.10
N ASN A 48 -14.44 28.26 14.61
CA ASN A 48 -13.58 29.44 14.46
C ASN A 48 -12.50 29.35 13.36
N ALA A 49 -12.37 28.22 12.64
CA ALA A 49 -11.39 28.08 11.56
C ALA A 49 -12.07 28.12 10.19
N HIS A 50 -11.51 28.90 9.27
CA HIS A 50 -11.97 29.18 7.90
C HIS A 50 -11.99 27.95 6.95
N ARG A 51 -12.33 26.76 7.43
CA ARG A 51 -12.27 25.50 6.67
C ARG A 51 -13.59 25.23 5.94
N ILE A 52 -13.54 25.28 4.61
CA ILE A 52 -14.67 25.08 3.69
C ILE A 52 -14.98 23.61 3.38
N TYR A 53 -14.14 22.68 3.80
CA TYR A 53 -14.27 21.23 3.54
C TYR A 53 -14.94 20.50 4.69
N LYS A 54 -15.58 19.37 4.39
CA LYS A 54 -16.11 18.42 5.37
C LYS A 54 -15.73 16.99 4.99
N ARG A 55 -15.74 16.10 5.98
CA ARG A 55 -15.42 14.68 5.85
C ARG A 55 -16.56 13.84 6.40
N THR A 56 -17.00 12.83 5.65
CA THR A 56 -17.99 11.85 6.10
C THR A 56 -17.41 10.45 5.98
N VAL A 57 -17.49 9.65 7.04
CA VAL A 57 -16.98 8.28 7.07
C VAL A 57 -18.15 7.30 7.15
N PHE A 58 -18.14 6.30 6.30
CA PHE A 58 -19.05 5.15 6.33
C PHE A 58 -18.23 3.89 6.57
N SER A 59 -18.45 3.20 7.68
CA SER A 59 -17.74 1.95 8.01
C SER A 59 -18.66 0.74 7.86
N PHE A 60 -18.16 -0.33 7.23
CA PHE A 60 -18.86 -1.59 7.08
C PHE A 60 -17.90 -2.75 7.36
N SER A 61 -18.09 -3.46 8.47
CA SER A 61 -17.24 -4.58 8.89
C SER A 61 -15.77 -4.18 9.04
N ASP A 62 -14.95 -4.49 8.03
CA ASP A 62 -13.51 -4.36 7.94
C ASP A 62 -13.07 -3.38 6.84
N CYS A 63 -14.03 -2.66 6.27
CA CYS A 63 -13.78 -1.64 5.28
C CYS A 63 -14.45 -0.31 5.64
N CYS A 64 -13.97 0.78 5.05
CA CYS A 64 -14.60 2.08 5.17
C CYS A 64 -14.51 2.89 3.87
N TYR A 65 -15.51 3.73 3.68
CA TYR A 65 -15.51 4.82 2.70
C TYR A 65 -15.35 6.15 3.44
N ILE A 66 -14.43 6.97 2.96
CA ILE A 66 -14.20 8.32 3.45
C ILE A 66 -14.51 9.27 2.30
N ILE A 67 -15.50 10.11 2.51
CA ILE A 67 -16.00 11.06 1.53
C ILE A 67 -15.55 12.46 1.96
N TYR A 68 -14.86 13.16 1.08
CA TYR A 68 -14.54 14.58 1.26
C TYR A 68 -15.30 15.41 0.24
N ASP A 69 -15.97 16.45 0.72
CA ASP A 69 -16.70 17.44 -0.07
C ASP A 69 -16.73 18.80 0.66
N TYR A 70 -17.52 19.74 0.15
CA TYR A 70 -17.62 21.09 0.72
C TYR A 70 -18.73 21.19 1.77
N LYS A 71 -18.52 22.05 2.77
CA LYS A 71 -19.58 22.47 3.69
C LYS A 71 -20.74 23.12 2.93
N GLU A 72 -21.91 23.12 3.54
CA GLU A 72 -23.09 23.76 2.94
C GLU A 72 -22.90 25.28 2.86
N GLY A 73 -23.45 25.91 1.81
CA GLY A 73 -23.36 27.36 1.61
C GLY A 73 -22.04 27.88 1.00
N ILE A 74 -21.07 27.00 0.73
CA ILE A 74 -19.82 27.38 0.05
C ILE A 74 -20.10 27.71 -1.42
N LYS A 75 -19.74 28.94 -1.83
CA LYS A 75 -19.95 29.44 -3.20
C LYS A 75 -19.09 28.68 -4.21
N GLU A 76 -19.59 28.49 -5.42
CA GLU A 76 -18.88 27.71 -6.45
C GLU A 76 -17.51 28.30 -6.83
N ASN A 77 -17.41 29.62 -6.87
CA ASN A 77 -16.19 30.33 -7.28
C ASN A 77 -15.02 30.21 -6.29
N ILE A 78 -15.26 29.68 -5.08
CA ILE A 78 -14.21 29.42 -4.09
C ILE A 78 -13.89 27.93 -3.94
N LYS A 79 -14.60 27.06 -4.66
CA LYS A 79 -14.32 25.63 -4.65
C LYS A 79 -13.15 25.32 -5.56
N ASP A 80 -12.21 24.55 -5.02
CA ASP A 80 -11.09 23.99 -5.75
C ASP A 80 -11.00 22.49 -5.41
N ASN A 81 -11.40 21.65 -6.37
CA ASN A 81 -11.49 20.20 -6.20
C ASN A 81 -10.10 19.57 -6.05
N ILE A 82 -9.06 20.16 -6.64
CA ILE A 82 -7.69 19.66 -6.53
C ILE A 82 -7.13 20.02 -5.16
N LYS A 83 -7.35 21.24 -4.67
CA LYS A 83 -7.01 21.63 -3.29
C LYS A 83 -7.75 20.78 -2.26
N LEU A 84 -9.05 20.51 -2.47
CA LEU A 84 -9.83 19.59 -1.64
C LEU A 84 -9.17 18.20 -1.59
N SER A 85 -8.84 17.66 -2.77
CA SER A 85 -8.25 16.33 -2.91
C SER A 85 -6.88 16.25 -2.22
N TRP A 86 -6.03 17.26 -2.43
CA TRP A 86 -4.72 17.36 -1.79
C TRP A 86 -4.84 17.36 -0.26
N ILE A 87 -5.70 18.21 0.31
CA ILE A 87 -5.95 18.26 1.76
C ILE A 87 -6.50 16.94 2.30
N ALA A 88 -7.42 16.32 1.56
CA ALA A 88 -7.98 15.03 1.92
C ALA A 88 -6.93 13.92 1.98
N LEU A 89 -5.94 13.90 1.07
CA LEU A 89 -4.83 12.95 1.10
C LEU A 89 -3.99 13.10 2.38
N TYR A 90 -3.63 14.31 2.81
CA TYR A 90 -2.88 14.51 4.06
C TYR A 90 -3.69 14.11 5.29
N ASN A 91 -4.95 14.52 5.36
CA ASN A 91 -5.83 14.15 6.48
C ASN A 91 -6.00 12.62 6.57
N THR A 92 -6.05 11.95 5.42
CA THR A 92 -6.12 10.49 5.33
C THR A 92 -4.79 9.84 5.67
N ASN A 93 -3.66 10.45 5.32
CA ASN A 93 -2.32 9.97 5.62
C ASN A 93 -2.12 9.70 7.11
N VAL A 94 -2.45 10.70 7.95
CA VAL A 94 -2.36 10.60 9.41
C VAL A 94 -3.18 9.43 9.95
N MET A 95 -4.37 9.24 9.39
CA MET A 95 -5.26 8.14 9.76
C MET A 95 -4.68 6.77 9.40
N LEU A 96 -4.13 6.65 8.19
CA LEU A 96 -3.53 5.40 7.69
C LEU A 96 -2.21 5.07 8.40
N GLU A 97 -1.41 6.07 8.76
CA GLU A 97 -0.20 5.87 9.57
C GLU A 97 -0.56 5.33 10.97
N LYS A 98 -1.63 5.86 11.58
CA LYS A 98 -2.14 5.31 12.83
C LYS A 98 -2.58 3.85 12.69
N LEU A 99 -3.32 3.50 11.63
CA LEU A 99 -3.72 2.11 11.36
C LEU A 99 -2.52 1.15 11.28
N ILE A 100 -1.51 1.49 10.47
CA ILE A 100 -0.37 0.60 10.26
C ILE A 100 0.52 0.51 11.51
N SER A 101 0.63 1.59 12.29
CA SER A 101 1.36 1.58 13.57
C SER A 101 0.68 0.72 14.65
N GLU A 102 -0.64 0.57 14.59
CA GLU A 102 -1.40 -0.37 15.43
C GLU A 102 -1.35 -1.82 14.90
N GLY A 103 -0.68 -2.03 13.75
CA GLY A 103 -0.46 -3.34 13.15
C GLY A 103 -1.52 -3.76 12.13
N TYR A 104 -2.43 -2.86 11.76
CA TYR A 104 -3.44 -3.13 10.75
C TYR A 104 -2.89 -2.84 9.35
N VAL A 105 -2.77 -3.90 8.56
CA VAL A 105 -2.38 -3.80 7.15
C VAL A 105 -3.62 -3.54 6.31
N PHE A 106 -3.56 -2.63 5.36
CA PHE A 106 -4.71 -2.23 4.54
C PHE A 106 -4.36 -2.05 3.08
N ARG A 107 -5.39 -1.94 2.25
CA ARG A 107 -5.33 -1.54 0.83
C ARG A 107 -6.56 -0.72 0.48
N GLY A 108 -6.56 -0.08 -0.68
CA GLY A 108 -7.67 0.80 -1.02
C GLY A 108 -7.61 1.41 -2.40
N GLY A 109 -8.57 2.29 -2.66
CA GLY A 109 -8.71 3.05 -3.90
C GLY A 109 -9.22 4.47 -3.63
N ILE A 110 -8.70 5.44 -4.38
CA ILE A 110 -9.02 6.86 -4.28
C ILE A 110 -9.46 7.37 -5.63
N THR A 111 -10.65 7.95 -5.68
CA THR A 111 -11.27 8.49 -6.90
C THR A 111 -11.95 9.82 -6.59
N PHE A 112 -12.22 10.60 -7.63
CA PHE A 112 -12.99 11.83 -7.52
C PHE A 112 -14.15 11.79 -8.52
N GLY A 113 -15.37 12.10 -8.08
CA GLY A 113 -16.52 12.16 -8.98
C GLY A 113 -17.85 12.08 -8.26
N ASN A 114 -18.89 11.68 -9.00
CA ASN A 114 -20.27 11.71 -8.54
C ASN A 114 -20.54 10.72 -7.41
N VAL A 115 -21.06 11.24 -6.30
CA VAL A 115 -21.47 10.50 -5.11
C VAL A 115 -22.81 11.03 -4.60
N TYR A 116 -23.68 10.13 -4.19
CA TYR A 116 -24.79 10.43 -3.30
C TYR A 116 -24.50 9.77 -1.97
N TYR A 117 -24.65 10.53 -0.88
CA TYR A 117 -24.57 9.97 0.45
C TYR A 117 -25.55 10.65 1.42
N ASP A 118 -26.01 9.90 2.40
CA ASP A 118 -26.87 10.33 3.49
C ASP A 118 -26.34 9.66 4.77
N LYS A 119 -25.72 10.45 5.65
CA LYS A 119 -25.07 9.96 6.87
C LYS A 119 -26.10 9.41 7.87
N GLU A 120 -27.25 10.06 8.00
CA GLU A 120 -28.30 9.64 8.94
C GLU A 120 -28.91 8.30 8.54
N LYS A 121 -29.08 8.08 7.23
CA LYS A 121 -29.58 6.81 6.68
C LYS A 121 -28.49 5.77 6.42
N ASN A 122 -27.22 6.10 6.66
CA ASN A 122 -26.06 5.26 6.35
C ASN A 122 -26.03 4.79 4.87
N ILE A 123 -26.35 5.70 3.94
CA ILE A 123 -26.38 5.42 2.50
C ILE A 123 -25.20 6.11 1.84
N VAL A 124 -24.48 5.39 0.98
CA VAL A 124 -23.42 5.93 0.11
C VAL A 124 -23.37 5.13 -1.18
N PHE A 125 -23.50 5.79 -2.34
CA PHE A 125 -23.39 5.16 -3.65
C PHE A 125 -23.06 6.18 -4.75
N GLY A 126 -22.58 5.70 -5.89
CA GLY A 126 -22.27 6.51 -7.06
C GLY A 126 -21.14 5.93 -7.89
N PRO A 127 -20.86 6.49 -9.08
CA PRO A 127 -19.74 6.07 -9.92
C PRO A 127 -18.40 6.11 -9.17
N ALA A 128 -18.07 7.21 -8.48
CA ALA A 128 -16.78 7.33 -7.79
C ALA A 128 -16.63 6.31 -6.65
N VAL A 129 -17.72 5.99 -5.94
CA VAL A 129 -17.74 4.94 -4.90
C VAL A 129 -17.42 3.57 -5.51
N SER A 130 -18.05 3.26 -6.65
CA SER A 130 -17.86 2.00 -7.35
C SER A 130 -16.44 1.87 -7.90
N GLU A 131 -15.91 2.93 -8.49
CA GLU A 131 -14.55 3.00 -9.04
C GLU A 131 -13.48 2.88 -7.94
N ALA A 132 -13.68 3.50 -6.77
CA ALA A 132 -12.75 3.36 -5.64
C ALA A 132 -12.66 1.91 -5.15
N TYR A 133 -13.80 1.22 -5.06
CA TYR A 133 -13.85 -0.20 -4.76
C TYR A 133 -13.19 -1.05 -5.86
N GLU A 134 -13.39 -0.68 -7.13
CA GLU A 134 -12.77 -1.38 -8.26
C GLU A 134 -11.24 -1.25 -8.27
N LEU A 135 -10.72 -0.06 -7.97
CA LEU A 135 -9.29 0.20 -7.81
C LEU A 135 -8.67 -0.74 -6.77
N GLU A 136 -9.29 -0.84 -5.61
CA GLU A 136 -8.87 -1.75 -4.55
C GLU A 136 -8.92 -3.22 -5.02
N SER A 137 -10.11 -3.67 -5.41
CA SER A 137 -10.38 -5.10 -5.60
C SER A 137 -9.67 -5.70 -6.80
N LYS A 138 -9.50 -4.93 -7.89
CA LYS A 138 -8.86 -5.40 -9.13
C LYS A 138 -7.37 -5.11 -9.20
N TYR A 139 -6.91 -3.99 -8.62
CA TYR A 139 -5.56 -3.48 -8.88
C TYR A 139 -4.67 -3.37 -7.63
N ALA A 140 -5.24 -3.20 -6.42
CA ALA A 140 -4.48 -3.14 -5.18
C ALA A 140 -4.14 -4.54 -4.65
N LYS A 141 -3.22 -5.22 -5.35
CA LYS A 141 -2.70 -6.56 -4.97
C LYS A 141 -1.86 -6.53 -3.69
N HIS A 142 -1.17 -5.42 -3.46
CA HIS A 142 -0.29 -5.18 -2.32
C HIS A 142 -0.93 -4.23 -1.31
N PRO A 143 -0.38 -4.10 -0.08
CA PRO A 143 -0.89 -3.19 0.95
C PRO A 143 -0.72 -1.70 0.62
N ARG A 144 -1.45 -1.21 -0.38
CA ARG A 144 -1.36 0.16 -0.89
C ARG A 144 -2.74 0.70 -1.22
N VAL A 145 -2.88 2.02 -1.11
CA VAL A 145 -4.11 2.73 -1.45
C VAL A 145 -3.88 3.42 -2.79
N LEU A 146 -4.44 2.84 -3.85
CA LEU A 146 -4.25 3.34 -5.22
C LEU A 146 -5.02 4.63 -5.45
N ILE A 147 -4.48 5.50 -6.31
CA ILE A 147 -5.14 6.74 -6.73
C ILE A 147 -5.42 6.63 -8.23
N GLU A 148 -6.61 7.04 -8.65
CA GLU A 148 -6.95 7.18 -10.06
C GLU A 148 -5.90 8.06 -10.78
N GLU A 149 -5.49 7.64 -11.98
CA GLU A 149 -4.29 8.16 -12.63
C GLU A 149 -4.38 9.65 -12.96
N ASN A 150 -5.52 10.11 -13.47
CA ASN A 150 -5.71 11.51 -13.82
C ASN A 150 -5.73 12.39 -12.57
N LEU A 151 -6.45 11.97 -11.53
CA LEU A 151 -6.49 12.64 -10.24
C LEU A 151 -5.08 12.75 -9.63
N ALA A 152 -4.32 11.65 -9.63
CA ALA A 152 -2.96 11.65 -9.11
C ALA A 152 -2.07 12.67 -9.85
N LYS A 153 -2.10 12.66 -11.19
CA LYS A 153 -1.34 13.61 -12.02
C LYS A 153 -1.73 15.06 -11.73
N GLN A 154 -3.03 15.36 -11.62
CA GLN A 154 -3.51 16.71 -11.31
C GLN A 154 -3.01 17.18 -9.93
N ILE A 155 -3.06 16.31 -8.92
CA ILE A 155 -2.57 16.63 -7.57
C ILE A 155 -1.05 16.85 -7.57
N ILE A 156 -0.29 16.03 -8.29
CA ILE A 156 1.17 16.20 -8.44
C ILE A 156 1.49 17.53 -9.13
N SER A 157 0.80 17.85 -10.24
CA SER A 157 0.97 19.12 -10.94
C SER A 157 0.62 20.32 -10.05
N PHE A 158 -0.45 20.22 -9.26
CA PHE A 158 -0.78 21.23 -8.26
C PHE A 158 0.34 21.38 -7.25
N HIS A 159 0.82 20.30 -6.62
CA HIS A 159 1.90 20.35 -5.62
C HIS A 159 3.18 21.03 -6.12
N ASN A 160 3.54 20.79 -7.38
CA ASN A 160 4.75 21.31 -8.02
C ASN A 160 4.59 22.74 -8.55
N SER A 161 3.39 23.32 -8.52
CA SER A 161 3.18 24.67 -9.03
C SER A 161 3.64 25.74 -8.01
N ASN A 162 4.19 26.85 -8.51
CA ASN A 162 4.65 27.98 -7.71
C ASN A 162 3.50 28.94 -7.29
N ASP A 163 2.27 28.45 -7.21
CA ASP A 163 1.09 29.27 -6.93
C ASP A 163 1.17 29.88 -5.51
N GLU A 164 0.85 31.17 -5.38
CA GLU A 164 0.74 31.82 -4.06
C GLU A 164 -0.31 31.15 -3.19
N ASN A 165 -1.37 30.60 -3.80
CA ASN A 165 -2.39 29.83 -3.09
C ASN A 165 -1.80 28.59 -2.41
N LEU A 166 -0.80 27.93 -3.00
CA LEU A 166 -0.10 26.79 -2.39
C LEU A 166 0.69 27.18 -1.16
N LYS A 167 1.30 28.37 -1.14
CA LYS A 167 1.99 28.86 0.07
C LYS A 167 1.01 28.99 1.22
N ILE A 168 -0.17 29.57 0.96
CA ILE A 168 -1.24 29.69 1.96
C ILE A 168 -1.70 28.31 2.43
N VAL A 169 -1.94 27.34 1.53
CA VAL A 169 -2.38 26.00 1.96
C VAL A 169 -1.28 25.29 2.76
N LYS A 170 -0.02 25.44 2.35
CA LYS A 170 1.14 24.89 3.07
C LYS A 170 1.22 25.47 4.48
N GLU A 171 1.02 26.78 4.64
CA GLU A 171 0.97 27.44 5.94
C GLU A 171 -0.21 26.97 6.81
N GLU A 172 -1.41 26.85 6.24
CA GLU A 172 -2.57 26.30 6.92
C GLU A 172 -2.27 24.89 7.46
N ILE A 173 -1.76 23.99 6.62
CA ILE A 173 -1.40 22.62 7.02
C ILE A 173 -0.35 22.62 8.13
N LYS A 174 0.66 23.49 8.05
CA LYS A 174 1.67 23.64 9.09
C LYS A 174 1.08 24.09 10.44
N GLN A 175 0.05 24.93 10.43
CA GLN A 175 -0.67 25.32 11.65
C GLN A 175 -1.47 24.15 12.24
N ILE A 176 -2.10 23.34 11.37
CA ILE A 176 -2.92 22.19 11.77
C ILE A 176 -2.05 21.07 12.33
N TYR A 177 -0.88 20.84 11.72
CA TYR A 177 0.07 19.82 12.09
C TYR A 177 1.40 20.49 12.50
N PRO A 178 1.47 21.09 13.70
CA PRO A 178 2.66 21.79 14.16
C PRO A 178 3.85 20.84 14.23
N GLY A 179 4.97 21.25 13.63
CA GLY A 179 6.14 20.39 13.43
C GLY A 179 6.20 19.73 12.06
N TYR A 180 5.12 19.79 11.26
CA TYR A 180 5.08 19.30 9.89
C TYR A 180 5.89 20.23 8.96
N ILE A 181 7.09 19.81 8.59
CA ILE A 181 7.91 20.45 7.57
C ILE A 181 7.39 20.00 6.19
N LEU A 182 6.65 20.88 5.52
CA LEU A 182 6.31 20.76 4.09
C LEU A 182 7.52 21.02 3.18
N SER A 183 8.75 20.85 3.68
CA SER A 183 9.96 21.13 2.92
C SER A 183 10.01 20.15 1.77
N ASP A 184 9.79 20.68 0.58
CA ASP A 184 10.34 20.38 -0.75
C ASP A 184 10.50 18.91 -1.24
N ASN A 185 10.42 17.87 -0.39
CA ASN A 185 10.79 16.49 -0.72
C ASN A 185 9.76 15.41 -0.28
N GLY A 186 8.65 15.75 0.36
CA GLY A 186 7.64 14.78 0.79
C GLY A 186 6.57 14.50 -0.25
N GLU A 187 6.78 13.52 -1.13
CA GLU A 187 5.76 13.09 -2.10
C GLU A 187 4.59 12.37 -1.39
N ILE A 188 3.46 13.06 -1.21
CA ILE A 188 2.21 12.45 -0.68
C ILE A 188 1.65 11.36 -1.61
N ILE A 189 2.09 11.35 -2.87
CA ILE A 189 1.76 10.36 -3.89
C ILE A 189 3.07 9.74 -4.39
N LYS A 190 3.21 8.42 -4.32
CA LYS A 190 4.31 7.68 -4.94
C LYS A 190 3.81 6.89 -6.15
N GLN A 191 4.71 6.57 -7.07
CA GLN A 191 4.42 5.66 -8.17
C GLN A 191 5.12 4.32 -7.93
N ASP A 192 4.37 3.22 -8.02
CA ASP A 192 4.93 1.90 -7.81
C ASP A 192 5.83 1.50 -8.99
N ILE A 193 7.04 1.04 -8.69
CA ILE A 193 8.04 0.69 -9.69
C ILE A 193 7.62 -0.53 -10.52
N ASP A 194 6.84 -1.45 -9.95
CA ASP A 194 6.50 -2.74 -10.55
C ASP A 194 5.35 -2.60 -11.56
N ASP A 195 4.35 -1.77 -11.28
CA ASP A 195 3.15 -1.66 -12.12
C ASP A 195 2.75 -0.22 -12.49
N LYS A 196 3.60 0.75 -12.19
CA LYS A 196 3.48 2.17 -12.57
C LYS A 196 2.22 2.87 -12.09
N LYS A 197 1.50 2.30 -11.10
CA LYS A 197 0.31 2.93 -10.52
C LYS A 197 0.68 3.91 -9.42
N TYR A 198 -0.10 4.98 -9.34
CA TYR A 198 0.01 5.94 -8.25
C TYR A 198 -0.68 5.41 -7.00
N TYR A 199 -0.05 5.64 -5.86
CA TYR A 199 -0.60 5.27 -4.56
C TYR A 199 -0.29 6.36 -3.52
N LEU A 200 -1.15 6.46 -2.52
CA LEU A 200 -0.97 7.35 -1.38
C LEU A 200 0.24 6.87 -0.56
N HIS A 201 1.22 7.75 -0.38
CA HIS A 201 2.39 7.52 0.45
C HIS A 201 2.02 7.59 1.94
N TYR A 202 1.28 6.61 2.45
CA TYR A 202 0.70 6.63 3.80
C TYR A 202 1.70 6.60 4.98
N LEU A 203 3.01 6.54 4.70
CA LEU A 203 4.10 6.70 5.68
C LEU A 203 4.86 8.02 5.49
N ASN A 204 4.28 8.97 4.74
CA ASN A 204 4.92 10.24 4.43
C ASN A 204 5.31 11.03 5.68
N TYR A 205 4.54 10.93 6.77
CA TYR A 205 4.91 11.59 8.02
C TYR A 205 6.16 10.93 8.62
N ILE A 206 6.21 9.61 8.79
CA ILE A 206 7.46 8.93 9.21
C ILE A 206 8.65 9.24 8.30
N ASP A 207 8.45 9.27 6.98
CA ASP A 207 9.52 9.51 6.00
C ASP A 207 10.15 10.91 6.18
N ASN A 208 9.34 11.91 6.56
CA ASN A 208 9.77 13.30 6.68
C ASN A 208 10.01 13.76 8.14
N PHE A 209 9.48 13.08 9.16
CA PHE A 209 9.61 13.47 10.58
C PHE A 209 10.53 12.54 11.34
N MET A 210 11.72 13.05 11.65
CA MET A 210 12.78 12.28 12.30
C MET A 210 12.45 11.74 13.70
N ASN A 211 11.40 12.27 14.35
CA ASN A 211 11.09 12.00 15.76
C ASN A 211 10.24 10.74 16.03
N ASN A 212 9.90 9.94 15.01
CA ASN A 212 9.06 8.76 15.19
C ASN A 212 9.79 7.41 15.05
N LYS A 213 11.05 7.34 15.52
CA LYS A 213 11.88 6.11 15.49
C LYS A 213 11.15 4.91 16.10
N TYR A 214 10.42 5.14 17.20
CA TYR A 214 9.63 4.10 17.87
C TYR A 214 8.51 3.53 16.97
N ILE A 215 7.74 4.39 16.31
CA ILE A 215 6.66 3.96 15.41
C ILE A 215 7.25 3.21 14.21
N PHE A 216 8.33 3.73 13.61
CA PHE A 216 9.02 3.05 12.52
C PHE A 216 9.45 1.63 12.91
N PHE A 217 10.11 1.47 14.07
CA PHE A 217 10.55 0.16 14.53
C PHE A 217 9.38 -0.78 14.84
N ASN A 218 8.28 -0.29 15.41
CA ASN A 218 7.09 -1.11 15.63
C ASN A 218 6.52 -1.65 14.30
N ILE A 219 6.45 -0.80 13.28
CA ILE A 219 5.99 -1.20 11.94
C ILE A 219 6.97 -2.23 11.34
N ALA A 220 8.27 -1.98 11.40
CA ALA A 220 9.30 -2.89 10.90
C ALA A 220 9.25 -4.26 11.59
N ASP A 221 9.18 -4.28 12.93
CA ASP A 221 9.04 -5.50 13.73
C ASP A 221 7.76 -6.26 13.38
N MET A 222 6.64 -5.56 13.20
CA MET A 222 5.37 -6.16 12.79
C MET A 222 5.49 -6.80 11.40
N ILE A 223 6.16 -6.14 10.45
CA ILE A 223 6.39 -6.69 9.11
C ILE A 223 7.23 -7.97 9.20
N ILE A 224 8.38 -7.91 9.90
CA ILE A 224 9.32 -9.03 10.02
C ILE A 224 8.65 -10.25 10.68
N LYS A 225 7.98 -10.06 11.82
CA LYS A 225 7.28 -11.15 12.53
C LYS A 225 6.23 -11.81 11.65
N ASN A 226 5.49 -11.02 10.87
CA ASN A 226 4.49 -11.58 9.96
C ASN A 226 5.11 -12.26 8.74
N MET A 227 6.26 -11.79 8.23
CA MET A 227 7.02 -12.50 7.19
C MET A 227 7.46 -13.89 7.68
N GLU A 228 8.07 -13.98 8.86
CA GLU A 228 8.50 -15.25 9.46
C GLU A 228 7.32 -16.21 9.68
N LYS A 229 6.19 -15.69 10.19
CA LYS A 229 4.95 -16.46 10.37
C LYS A 229 4.38 -16.96 9.03
N CYS A 230 4.41 -16.13 7.98
CA CYS A 230 3.94 -16.54 6.66
C CYS A 230 4.86 -17.59 6.04
N TYR A 231 6.17 -17.42 6.21
CA TYR A 231 7.17 -18.35 5.71
C TYR A 231 7.05 -19.73 6.37
N SER A 232 7.02 -19.79 7.70
CA SER A 232 6.86 -21.04 8.46
C SER A 232 5.57 -21.79 8.12
N LYS A 233 4.50 -21.08 7.76
CA LYS A 233 3.23 -21.67 7.31
C LYS A 233 3.15 -21.92 5.79
N SER A 234 4.23 -21.66 5.04
CA SER A 234 4.27 -21.70 3.57
C SER A 234 3.17 -20.87 2.88
N ASN A 235 2.73 -19.77 3.49
CA ASN A 235 1.71 -18.88 2.93
C ASN A 235 2.36 -17.78 2.07
N PHE A 236 2.92 -18.18 0.93
CA PHE A 236 3.69 -17.29 0.07
C PHE A 236 2.87 -16.15 -0.55
N TYR A 237 1.57 -16.36 -0.75
CA TYR A 237 0.68 -15.31 -1.23
C TYR A 237 0.61 -14.13 -0.24
N VAL A 238 0.45 -14.42 1.06
CA VAL A 238 0.45 -13.38 2.10
C VAL A 238 1.87 -12.87 2.36
N LEU A 239 2.89 -13.73 2.30
CA LEU A 239 4.29 -13.32 2.40
C LEU A 239 4.64 -12.23 1.39
N GLY A 240 4.21 -12.37 0.12
CA GLY A 240 4.46 -11.37 -0.92
C GLY A 240 3.90 -9.98 -0.60
N LYS A 241 2.83 -9.89 0.21
CA LYS A 241 2.28 -8.61 0.69
C LYS A 241 3.20 -7.94 1.70
N TYR A 242 3.75 -8.72 2.64
CA TYR A 242 4.70 -8.22 3.62
C TYR A 242 6.08 -7.92 3.01
N ILE A 243 6.51 -8.66 1.97
CA ILE A 243 7.70 -8.31 1.19
C ILE A 243 7.52 -6.95 0.52
N TRP A 244 6.34 -6.68 -0.07
CA TRP A 244 6.07 -5.37 -0.65
C TRP A 244 6.13 -4.26 0.41
N LEU A 245 5.51 -4.48 1.59
CA LEU A 245 5.60 -3.54 2.71
C LEU A 245 7.03 -3.31 3.17
N TYR A 246 7.82 -4.38 3.26
CA TYR A 246 9.24 -4.30 3.60
C TYR A 246 10.00 -3.44 2.60
N LYS A 247 9.82 -3.66 1.28
CA LYS A 247 10.43 -2.82 0.24
C LYS A 247 9.98 -1.36 0.36
N TYR A 248 8.70 -1.15 0.63
CA TYR A 248 8.13 0.18 0.79
C TYR A 248 8.75 0.95 1.97
N ILE A 249 8.90 0.32 3.14
CA ILE A 249 9.58 0.96 4.29
C ILE A 249 11.08 1.13 4.02
N TYR A 250 11.71 0.18 3.34
CA TYR A 250 13.16 0.21 3.05
C TYR A 250 13.53 1.35 2.10
N ASN A 251 12.62 1.68 1.17
CA ASN A 251 12.80 2.76 0.20
C ASN A 251 12.36 4.14 0.74
N LEU A 252 12.06 4.27 2.03
CA LEU A 252 11.84 5.57 2.65
C LEU A 252 13.18 6.32 2.77
N GLU A 253 13.18 7.62 2.51
CA GLU A 253 14.35 8.48 2.75
C GLU A 253 14.78 8.43 4.21
N TYR A 254 13.82 8.39 5.15
CA TYR A 254 14.10 8.19 6.58
C TYR A 254 14.94 6.94 6.82
N THR A 255 14.60 5.83 6.17
CA THR A 255 15.35 4.59 6.28
C THR A 255 16.75 4.74 5.71
N GLN A 256 16.88 5.31 4.52
CA GLN A 256 18.20 5.56 3.92
C GLN A 256 19.09 6.48 4.78
N ARG A 257 18.50 7.39 5.56
CA ARG A 257 19.23 8.35 6.42
C ARG A 257 19.62 7.79 7.78
N ILE A 258 18.73 7.03 8.44
CA ILE A 258 19.01 6.48 9.78
C ILE A 258 19.83 5.19 9.68
N ILE A 259 19.79 4.49 8.54
CA ILE A 259 20.10 3.07 8.51
C ILE A 259 21.17 2.79 7.46
N LYS A 260 22.39 2.63 7.97
CA LYS A 260 23.17 1.45 7.62
C LYS A 260 23.14 0.45 8.78
N GLU A 261 23.59 0.84 9.97
CA GLU A 261 23.92 -0.11 11.04
C GLU A 261 22.71 -0.67 11.85
N ASP A 262 21.72 0.15 12.21
CA ASP A 262 20.67 -0.25 13.19
C ASP A 262 19.63 -1.25 12.62
N ILE A 263 19.12 -1.03 11.40
CA ILE A 263 18.30 -2.04 10.71
C ILE A 263 19.09 -3.01 9.85
N GLU A 264 20.38 -2.83 9.52
CA GLU A 264 21.22 -3.99 9.19
C GLU A 264 21.32 -4.95 10.37
N SER A 265 21.40 -4.49 11.63
CA SER A 265 21.42 -5.33 12.84
C SER A 265 20.07 -6.00 13.14
N ALA A 266 18.95 -5.27 12.99
CA ALA A 266 17.60 -5.85 13.15
C ALA A 266 17.21 -6.78 11.97
N ILE A 267 17.63 -6.43 10.74
CA ILE A 267 17.57 -7.31 9.57
C ILE A 267 18.54 -8.48 9.75
N GLU A 268 19.72 -8.34 10.38
CA GLU A 268 20.66 -9.45 10.60
C GLU A 268 20.13 -10.46 11.61
N LYS A 269 19.51 -9.97 12.68
CA LYS A 269 18.81 -10.84 13.64
C LYS A 269 17.63 -11.58 13.02
N SER A 270 16.98 -11.03 11.98
CA SER A 270 15.92 -11.70 11.20
C SER A 270 16.42 -12.40 9.93
N LYS A 271 17.61 -12.07 9.44
CA LYS A 271 18.31 -12.69 8.29
C LYS A 271 18.65 -14.12 8.62
N VAL A 272 18.92 -14.47 9.88
CA VAL A 272 19.12 -15.89 10.25
C VAL A 272 17.86 -16.72 9.97
N ASN A 273 16.65 -16.14 10.08
CA ASN A 273 15.39 -16.79 9.74
C ASN A 273 14.99 -16.62 8.25
N LEU A 274 15.34 -15.50 7.61
CA LEU A 274 15.04 -15.20 6.20
C LEU A 274 16.05 -15.79 5.19
N LEU A 275 17.32 -15.99 5.57
CA LEU A 275 18.34 -16.73 4.83
C LEU A 275 18.10 -18.23 4.91
N ALA A 276 17.65 -18.74 6.07
CA ALA A 276 17.12 -20.10 6.19
C ALA A 276 15.88 -20.30 5.29
N ALA A 277 15.21 -19.20 4.93
CA ALA A 277 14.09 -19.16 4.01
C ALA A 277 14.44 -19.00 2.52
N GLY A 278 15.73 -18.80 2.18
CA GLY A 278 16.19 -18.63 0.81
C GLY A 278 15.97 -17.23 0.20
N LEU A 279 15.65 -16.21 0.99
CA LEU A 279 15.50 -14.83 0.52
C LEU A 279 16.82 -14.05 0.71
N TYR A 280 17.64 -14.00 -0.35
CA TYR A 280 18.72 -13.03 -0.46
C TYR A 280 18.12 -11.67 -0.82
N LEU A 281 18.08 -10.76 0.15
CA LEU A 281 17.78 -9.34 -0.09
C LEU A 281 19.10 -8.64 -0.45
N GLU A 282 19.55 -8.80 -1.70
CA GLU A 282 20.45 -7.85 -2.33
C GLU A 282 19.66 -6.98 -3.32
N TYR A 283 20.11 -5.73 -3.43
CA TYR A 283 19.48 -4.61 -4.09
C TYR A 283 18.98 -4.96 -5.52
N ASP A 284 17.76 -4.52 -5.85
CA ASP A 284 17.14 -4.51 -7.18
C ASP A 284 16.63 -5.82 -7.82
N PHE A 285 15.82 -6.63 -7.11
CA PHE A 285 15.09 -7.72 -7.78
C PHE A 285 13.54 -7.62 -7.77
N LYS A 286 13.00 -7.78 -8.99
CA LYS A 286 11.59 -8.10 -9.30
C LYS A 286 11.37 -9.61 -9.10
N TYR A 287 10.18 -10.01 -8.67
CA TYR A 287 9.87 -11.42 -8.36
C TYR A 287 8.76 -11.95 -9.27
N TYR A 288 8.88 -13.21 -9.72
CA TYR A 288 7.84 -13.92 -10.46
C TYR A 288 7.39 -15.17 -9.71
N TYR A 289 6.13 -15.22 -9.28
CA TYR A 289 5.59 -16.35 -8.51
C TYR A 289 4.96 -17.41 -9.43
N LEU A 290 5.56 -18.59 -9.49
CA LEU A 290 5.08 -19.73 -10.30
C LEU A 290 3.84 -20.43 -9.72
N GLY A 291 3.65 -20.41 -8.40
CA GLY A 291 2.55 -21.13 -7.73
C GLY A 291 3.01 -22.29 -6.85
N LYS A 292 2.41 -23.47 -7.05
CA LYS A 292 2.77 -24.73 -6.37
C LYS A 292 3.85 -25.49 -7.17
N ASP A 293 4.55 -26.43 -6.53
CA ASP A 293 5.47 -27.36 -7.19
C ASP A 293 4.74 -28.26 -8.21
N ILE A 294 5.44 -28.74 -9.23
CA ILE A 294 4.91 -29.71 -10.20
C ILE A 294 4.73 -31.06 -9.50
N TYR A 295 3.49 -31.54 -9.41
CA TYR A 295 3.23 -32.92 -9.04
C TYR A 295 3.06 -33.78 -10.30
N PRO A 296 3.46 -35.07 -10.28
CA PRO A 296 3.35 -35.98 -11.42
C PRO A 296 1.94 -36.14 -12.01
N LEU A 297 0.91 -35.77 -11.24
CA LEU A 297 -0.51 -35.88 -11.59
C LEU A 297 -1.14 -34.53 -11.98
N ASP A 298 -0.39 -33.42 -11.90
CA ASP A 298 -0.92 -32.10 -12.22
C ASP A 298 -1.04 -31.88 -13.73
N ASN A 299 -2.03 -31.08 -14.12
CA ASN A 299 -2.33 -30.77 -15.52
C ASN A 299 -1.21 -29.90 -16.13
N ILE A 300 -0.25 -30.56 -16.79
CA ILE A 300 1.04 -30.01 -17.27
C ILE A 300 0.87 -28.73 -18.11
N GLU A 301 -0.22 -28.61 -18.88
CA GLU A 301 -0.47 -27.46 -19.77
C GLU A 301 -0.55 -26.11 -19.05
N LYS A 302 -1.24 -26.03 -17.90
CA LYS A 302 -1.34 -24.76 -17.13
C LYS A 302 0.00 -24.35 -16.53
N TYR A 303 0.86 -25.31 -16.23
CA TYR A 303 2.20 -25.07 -15.73
C TYR A 303 3.12 -24.59 -16.86
N PHE A 304 3.02 -25.22 -18.04
CA PHE A 304 3.73 -24.83 -19.25
C PHE A 304 3.48 -23.36 -19.59
N ILE A 305 2.22 -22.92 -19.60
CA ILE A 305 1.84 -21.52 -19.87
C ILE A 305 2.48 -20.54 -18.88
N LYS A 306 2.59 -20.91 -17.60
CA LYS A 306 3.23 -20.05 -16.59
C LYS A 306 4.75 -20.00 -16.74
N CYS A 307 5.37 -21.12 -17.07
CA CYS A 307 6.80 -21.18 -17.36
C CYS A 307 7.15 -20.40 -18.63
N GLU A 308 6.30 -20.44 -19.67
CA GLU A 308 6.49 -19.59 -20.85
C GLU A 308 6.37 -18.10 -20.52
N LYS A 309 5.41 -17.73 -19.68
CA LYS A 309 5.29 -16.34 -19.19
C LYS A 309 6.48 -15.93 -18.34
N LEU A 310 7.07 -16.83 -17.56
CA LEU A 310 8.31 -16.59 -16.84
C LEU A 310 9.45 -16.35 -17.83
N CYS A 311 9.65 -17.20 -18.84
CA CYS A 311 10.69 -16.99 -19.85
C CYS A 311 10.50 -15.65 -20.57
N LYS A 312 9.27 -15.33 -20.99
CA LYS A 312 8.98 -14.04 -21.61
C LYS A 312 9.28 -12.86 -20.67
N TRP A 313 8.85 -12.96 -19.41
CA TRP A 313 9.15 -11.96 -18.38
C TRP A 313 10.66 -11.78 -18.21
N ILE A 314 11.43 -12.87 -18.16
CA ILE A 314 12.88 -12.83 -18.08
C ILE A 314 13.49 -12.12 -19.30
N THR A 315 13.06 -12.46 -20.52
CA THR A 315 13.53 -11.85 -21.77
C THR A 315 13.21 -10.35 -21.85
N ASP A 316 11.96 -9.97 -21.56
CA ASP A 316 11.47 -8.59 -21.64
C ASP A 316 12.20 -7.64 -20.66
N TYR A 317 12.76 -8.18 -19.56
CA TYR A 317 13.51 -7.40 -18.57
C TYR A 317 15.03 -7.51 -18.70
N ASN A 318 15.54 -8.42 -19.54
CA ASN A 318 16.98 -8.62 -19.73
C ASN A 318 17.65 -7.41 -20.40
N ASP A 319 16.92 -6.69 -21.26
CA ASP A 319 17.41 -5.48 -21.91
C ASP A 319 17.60 -4.28 -20.94
N TYR A 320 17.04 -4.35 -19.73
CA TYR A 320 17.09 -3.27 -18.74
C TYR A 320 18.14 -3.44 -17.64
N ILE A 321 18.79 -4.61 -17.53
CA ILE A 321 19.71 -4.93 -16.42
C ILE A 321 21.12 -5.19 -16.96
N ILE A 322 21.94 -4.14 -16.99
CA ILE A 322 23.39 -4.25 -17.20
C ILE A 322 24.02 -4.60 -15.84
N ASN A 323 24.09 -5.90 -15.55
CA ASN A 323 25.11 -6.63 -14.77
C ASN A 323 24.51 -7.80 -13.98
N ASN A 324 25.04 -8.99 -14.26
CA ASN A 324 24.82 -10.28 -13.58
C ASN A 324 23.46 -10.99 -13.80
N ASN A 325 23.07 -11.15 -15.06
CA ASN A 325 22.16 -12.17 -15.63
C ASN A 325 22.00 -13.48 -14.81
N LYS A 326 21.33 -13.46 -13.67
CA LYS A 326 21.16 -14.63 -12.78
C LYS A 326 19.71 -14.75 -12.37
N VAL A 327 19.10 -15.88 -12.70
CA VAL A 327 17.77 -16.25 -12.25
C VAL A 327 17.91 -17.12 -10.99
N ILE A 328 17.48 -16.60 -9.84
CA ILE A 328 17.48 -17.33 -8.57
C ILE A 328 16.15 -18.07 -8.42
N LEU A 329 16.20 -19.40 -8.44
CA LEU A 329 15.03 -20.26 -8.19
C LEU A 329 14.97 -20.64 -6.72
N ILE A 330 13.94 -20.18 -6.02
CA ILE A 330 13.73 -20.46 -4.59
C ILE A 330 12.78 -21.65 -4.42
N LEU A 331 13.23 -22.67 -3.68
CA LEU A 331 12.47 -23.88 -3.41
C LEU A 331 11.84 -23.87 -2.02
N ASN A 332 10.67 -24.48 -1.90
CA ASN A 332 10.06 -24.76 -0.62
C ASN A 332 10.58 -26.10 -0.09
N GLU A 333 11.68 -26.09 0.66
CA GLU A 333 12.13 -27.31 1.35
C GLU A 333 11.22 -27.60 2.55
N LYS A 334 10.21 -28.46 2.38
CA LYS A 334 9.53 -29.10 3.51
C LYS A 334 10.26 -30.37 3.93
N GLU A 335 10.15 -30.73 5.22
CA GLU A 335 10.72 -31.96 5.81
C GLU A 335 10.22 -33.27 5.16
N ASN A 336 9.14 -33.21 4.36
CA ASN A 336 8.60 -34.37 3.67
C ASN A 336 9.38 -34.65 2.37
N ASN A 337 10.12 -35.77 2.35
CA ASN A 337 10.95 -36.22 1.21
C ASN A 337 10.21 -36.24 -0.13
N PHE A 338 8.90 -36.49 -0.15
CA PHE A 338 8.09 -36.48 -1.37
C PHE A 338 7.95 -35.07 -1.98
N ILE A 339 7.70 -34.07 -1.13
CA ILE A 339 7.60 -32.67 -1.56
C ILE A 339 8.97 -32.18 -2.02
N LYS A 340 10.02 -32.50 -1.26
CA LYS A 340 11.41 -32.16 -1.59
C LYS A 340 11.84 -32.66 -2.97
N ASN A 341 11.42 -33.86 -3.36
CA ASN A 341 11.71 -34.41 -4.69
C ASN A 341 10.94 -33.71 -5.81
N ASN A 342 9.68 -33.34 -5.59
CA ASN A 342 8.88 -32.63 -6.59
C ASN A 342 9.35 -31.18 -6.81
N SER A 343 9.74 -30.48 -5.74
CA SER A 343 10.36 -29.16 -5.83
C SER A 343 11.67 -29.23 -6.64
N LYS A 344 12.51 -30.24 -6.40
CA LYS A 344 13.74 -30.47 -7.20
C LYS A 344 13.45 -30.70 -8.69
N ASN A 345 12.49 -31.57 -9.00
CA ASN A 345 12.09 -31.83 -10.39
C ASN A 345 11.57 -30.57 -11.09
N THR A 346 10.83 -29.74 -10.35
CA THR A 346 10.34 -28.44 -10.83
C THR A 346 11.48 -27.49 -11.18
N VAL A 347 12.51 -27.42 -10.34
CA VAL A 347 13.70 -26.59 -10.61
C VAL A 347 14.51 -27.11 -11.77
N GLU A 348 14.71 -28.41 -11.87
CA GLU A 348 15.44 -29.02 -12.99
C GLU A 348 14.73 -28.71 -14.31
N TYR A 349 13.41 -28.83 -14.33
CA TYR A 349 12.57 -28.48 -15.48
C TYR A 349 12.69 -27.01 -15.87
N ILE A 350 12.57 -26.08 -14.91
CA ILE A 350 12.67 -24.64 -15.17
C ILE A 350 14.09 -24.27 -15.63
N LYS A 351 15.13 -24.85 -15.03
CA LYS A 351 16.52 -24.66 -15.47
C LYS A 351 16.73 -25.08 -16.92
N ASN A 352 16.22 -26.25 -17.29
CA ASN A 352 16.32 -26.74 -18.66
C ASN A 352 15.55 -25.85 -19.64
N LEU A 353 14.35 -25.42 -19.27
CA LEU A 353 13.54 -24.53 -20.10
C LEU A 353 14.18 -23.14 -20.27
N ILE A 354 14.78 -22.57 -19.22
CA ILE A 354 15.51 -21.30 -19.30
C ILE A 354 16.74 -21.47 -20.19
N LYS A 355 17.52 -22.54 -20.03
CA LYS A 355 18.67 -22.82 -20.91
C LYS A 355 18.29 -23.00 -22.37
N GLU A 356 17.13 -23.62 -22.63
CA GLU A 356 16.63 -23.83 -23.99
C GLU A 356 16.15 -22.52 -24.63
N LYS A 357 15.36 -21.73 -23.90
CA LYS A 357 14.72 -20.52 -24.44
C LYS A 357 15.59 -19.25 -24.32
N ILE A 358 16.54 -19.22 -23.38
CA ILE A 358 17.39 -18.07 -23.06
C ILE A 358 18.82 -18.57 -22.77
N PRO A 359 19.60 -18.99 -23.79
CA PRO A 359 20.83 -19.76 -23.58
C PRO A 359 21.97 -19.03 -22.83
N ASN A 360 21.88 -17.71 -22.72
CA ASN A 360 22.91 -16.83 -22.15
C ASN A 360 22.62 -16.42 -20.68
N GLN A 361 21.64 -17.04 -20.02
CA GLN A 361 21.25 -16.83 -18.62
C GLN A 361 21.07 -18.17 -17.90
#